data_AF-A0A537KI66-F1
#
_entry.id   AF-A0A537KI66-F1
#
_cell.length_a   1.000
_cell.length_b   1.000
_cell.length_c   1.000
_cell.angle_alpha   90.00
_cell.angle_beta   90.00
_cell.angle_gamma   90.00
#
_symmetry.space_group_name_H-M   'P 1'
#
loop_
_entity.id
_entity.type
_entity.pdbx_description
1 polymer ?
#
loop_
_entity_poly.entity_id
_entity_poly.type
_entity_poly.pdbx_seq_one_letter_code
_entity_poly.pdbx_strand_id
1 'polypeptide(L)'
;MTFKPRIWYPIAIVLSVVNLVAVGFAAAEAEPLHAATHAALALAFGLWAQGLRRRTGGSESQPRLEGLEASEFQPRLEGLEAEVSNLRQELSEAQERLDFAEGLVARGAAARRVDPQR
;
A
#
# COMPACT_ATOMS: atom_id res chain seq x y z
N MET A 1 27.25 -22.45 3.73
CA MET A 1 25.87 -22.34 4.26
C MET A 1 24.90 -22.53 3.09
N THR A 2 24.04 -23.55 3.13
CA THR A 2 23.16 -23.89 2.00
C THR A 2 21.94 -22.96 1.98
N PHE A 3 21.99 -21.94 1.12
CA PHE A 3 20.87 -21.02 0.89
C PHE A 3 19.79 -21.73 0.07
N LYS A 4 18.82 -22.38 0.74
CA LYS A 4 17.71 -23.10 0.08
C LYS A 4 16.48 -22.20 0.00
N PRO A 5 16.11 -21.66 -1.18
CA PRO A 5 14.99 -20.74 -1.33
C PRO A 5 13.67 -21.31 -0.78
N ARG A 6 13.49 -22.64 -0.89
CA ARG A 6 12.32 -23.37 -0.39
C ARG A 6 12.10 -23.28 1.13
N ILE A 7 13.15 -22.99 1.90
CA ILE A 7 13.09 -22.83 3.37
C ILE A 7 13.00 -21.34 3.73
N TRP A 8 13.72 -20.48 3.00
CA TRP A 8 13.76 -19.05 3.29
C TRP A 8 12.50 -18.29 2.83
N TYR A 9 11.80 -18.77 1.81
CA TYR A 9 10.53 -18.18 1.36
C TYR A 9 9.44 -18.18 2.44
N PRO A 10 9.08 -19.31 3.08
CA PRO A 10 8.08 -19.30 4.14
C PRO A 10 8.54 -18.49 5.37
N ILE A 11 9.84 -18.51 5.69
CA ILE A 11 10.40 -17.69 6.77
C ILE A 11 10.20 -16.19 6.49
N ALA A 12 10.48 -15.73 5.27
CA ALA A 12 10.31 -14.33 4.89
C ALA A 12 8.84 -13.89 4.91
N ILE A 13 7.90 -14.76 4.52
CA ILE A 13 6.46 -14.48 4.65
C ILE A 13 6.05 -14.32 6.11
N VAL A 14 6.45 -15.27 6.97
CA VAL A 14 6.12 -15.21 8.41
C VAL A 14 6.67 -13.93 9.03
N LEU A 15 7.92 -13.57 8.72
CA LEU A 15 8.52 -12.33 9.19
C LEU A 15 7.77 -11.09 8.70
N SER A 16 7.33 -11.08 7.44
CA SER A 16 6.54 -9.97 6.89
C SER A 16 5.20 -9.81 7.62
N VAL A 17 4.45 -10.91 7.81
CA VAL A 17 3.15 -10.90 8.50
C VAL A 17 3.29 -10.46 9.95
N VAL A 18 4.28 -10.99 10.68
CA VAL A 18 4.53 -10.62 12.08
C VAL A 18 4.86 -9.12 12.20
N ASN A 19 5.68 -8.58 11.29
CA ASN A 19 5.97 -7.16 11.29
C ASN A 19 4.74 -6.32 10.95
N LEU A 20 3.89 -6.76 10.03
CA LEU A 20 2.64 -6.06 9.71
C LEU A 20 1.66 -6.01 10.90
N VAL A 21 1.57 -7.12 11.64
CA VAL A 21 0.79 -7.17 12.90
C VAL A 21 1.36 -6.18 13.92
N ALA A 22 2.69 -6.10 14.04
CA ALA A 22 3.35 -5.15 14.92
C ALA A 22 3.07 -3.68 14.55
N VAL A 23 2.89 -3.35 13.26
CA VAL A 23 2.42 -2.02 12.81
C VAL A 23 1.07 -1.69 13.43
N GLY A 24 0.13 -2.64 13.42
CA GLY A 24 -1.22 -2.45 13.97
C GLY A 24 -1.21 -2.15 15.47
N PHE A 25 -0.36 -2.84 16.24
CA PHE A 25 -0.17 -2.58 17.67
C PHE A 25 0.51 -1.23 17.92
N ALA A 26 1.62 -0.93 17.23
CA ALA A 26 2.35 0.32 17.43
C ALA A 26 1.55 1.57 17.00
N ALA A 27 0.72 1.45 15.96
CA ALA A 27 -0.19 2.51 15.56
C ALA A 27 -1.31 2.74 16.58
N ALA A 28 -1.80 1.67 17.23
CA ALA A 28 -2.79 1.77 18.31
C ALA A 28 -2.22 2.46 19.57
N GLU A 29 -0.92 2.33 19.81
CA GLU A 29 -0.19 2.98 20.92
C GLU A 29 0.28 4.40 20.58
N ALA A 30 -0.06 4.93 19.39
CA ALA A 30 0.37 6.24 18.89
C ALA A 30 1.90 6.42 18.83
N GLU A 31 2.64 5.35 18.52
CA GLU A 31 4.09 5.36 18.33
C GLU A 31 4.48 5.29 16.85
N PRO A 32 4.46 6.43 16.12
CA PRO A 32 4.61 6.46 14.66
C PRO A 32 5.98 5.96 14.19
N LEU A 33 7.04 6.15 15.00
CA LEU A 33 8.39 5.68 14.68
C LEU A 33 8.52 4.16 14.72
N HIS A 34 7.94 3.50 15.73
CA HIS A 34 7.92 2.04 15.83
C HIS A 34 7.04 1.42 14.73
N ALA A 35 5.86 2.00 14.48
CA ALA A 35 4.99 1.60 13.39
C ALA A 35 5.68 1.72 12.02
N ALA A 36 6.41 2.82 11.78
CA ALA A 36 7.15 3.02 10.54
C ALA A 36 8.28 2.00 10.36
N THR A 37 9.00 1.65 11.44
CA THR A 37 10.08 0.66 11.40
C THR A 37 9.54 -0.73 11.09
N HIS A 38 8.46 -1.15 11.76
CA HIS A 38 7.80 -2.41 11.46
C HIS A 38 7.21 -2.45 10.05
N ALA A 39 6.65 -1.34 9.56
CA ALA A 39 6.15 -1.25 8.20
C ALA A 39 7.28 -1.41 7.16
N ALA A 40 8.41 -0.74 7.37
CA ALA A 40 9.57 -0.86 6.51
C ALA A 40 10.12 -2.30 6.50
N LEU A 41 10.20 -2.95 7.67
CA LEU A 41 10.62 -4.36 7.77
C LEU A 41 9.64 -5.30 7.08
N ALA A 42 8.33 -5.09 7.26
CA ALA A 42 7.30 -5.90 6.60
C ALA A 42 7.42 -5.83 5.06
N LEU A 43 7.65 -4.63 4.53
CA LEU A 43 7.87 -4.40 3.10
C LEU A 43 9.18 -5.03 2.62
N ALA A 44 10.28 -4.86 3.37
CA ALA A 44 11.57 -5.45 3.02
C ALA A 44 11.51 -6.97 2.95
N PHE A 45 10.88 -7.62 3.93
CA PHE A 45 10.70 -9.07 3.94
C PHE A 45 9.73 -9.55 2.85
N GLY A 46 8.66 -8.79 2.57
CA GLY A 46 7.71 -9.09 1.49
C GLY A 46 8.37 -9.03 0.10
N LEU A 47 9.14 -7.98 -0.16
CA LEU A 47 9.91 -7.82 -1.40
C LEU A 47 11.01 -8.90 -1.53
N TRP A 48 11.64 -9.26 -0.42
CA TRP A 48 12.64 -10.33 -0.40
C TRP A 48 12.00 -11.71 -0.69
N ALA A 49 10.83 -12.01 -0.12
CA ALA A 49 10.06 -13.21 -0.44
C ALA A 49 9.69 -13.26 -1.93
N GLN A 50 9.27 -12.13 -2.51
CA GLN A 50 8.97 -12.02 -3.94
C GLN A 50 10.23 -12.27 -4.79
N GLY A 51 11.38 -11.72 -4.40
CA GLY A 51 12.67 -11.97 -5.05
C GLY A 51 13.11 -13.42 -4.98
N LEU A 52 12.90 -14.10 -3.84
CA LEU A 52 13.15 -15.54 -3.70
C LEU A 52 12.26 -16.35 -4.63
N ARG A 53 10.96 -16.04 -4.69
CA ARG A 53 10.03 -16.73 -5.60
C ARG A 53 10.46 -16.61 -7.06
N ARG A 54 10.79 -15.40 -7.52
CA ARG A 54 11.27 -15.15 -8.89
C ARG A 54 12.54 -15.93 -9.23
N ARG A 55 13.45 -16.10 -8.26
CA ARG A 55 14.68 -16.91 -8.44
C ARG A 55 14.43 -18.42 -8.43
N THR A 56 13.34 -18.88 -7.81
CA THR A 56 13.01 -20.31 -7.70
C THR A 56 12.12 -20.78 -8.86
N GLY A 57 11.29 -19.89 -9.44
CA GLY A 57 10.46 -20.18 -10.62
C GLY A 57 11.23 -20.44 -11.93
N GLY A 58 12.56 -20.29 -11.93
CA GLY A 58 13.42 -20.71 -13.04
C GLY A 58 13.95 -22.15 -12.95
N SER A 59 13.67 -22.89 -11.86
CA SER A 59 14.24 -24.22 -11.61
C SER A 59 13.17 -25.25 -11.25
N GLU A 60 12.48 -25.73 -12.30
CA GLU A 60 11.99 -27.10 -12.55
C GLU A 60 11.21 -27.91 -11.48
N SER A 61 10.53 -27.33 -10.47
CA SER A 61 9.79 -28.17 -9.50
C SER A 61 8.50 -27.62 -8.90
N GLN A 62 7.68 -26.85 -9.65
CA GLN A 62 6.41 -26.35 -9.09
C GLN A 62 5.20 -26.15 -10.04
N PRO A 63 4.99 -26.90 -11.14
CA PRO A 63 3.99 -26.52 -12.14
C PRO A 63 2.52 -26.73 -11.73
N ARG A 64 2.21 -27.42 -10.61
CA ARG A 64 0.81 -27.77 -10.26
C ARG A 64 0.15 -26.84 -9.23
N LEU A 65 0.91 -26.19 -8.36
CA LEU A 65 0.38 -25.24 -7.35
C LEU A 65 0.43 -23.79 -7.85
N GLU A 66 1.45 -23.42 -8.64
CA GLU A 66 1.57 -22.05 -9.17
C GLU A 66 0.53 -21.71 -10.24
N GLY A 67 0.02 -22.70 -11.00
CA GLY A 67 -1.03 -22.46 -12.00
C GLY A 67 -2.39 -22.10 -11.39
N LEU A 68 -2.69 -22.60 -10.19
CA LEU A 68 -3.93 -22.29 -9.47
C LEU A 68 -3.79 -20.97 -8.70
N GLU A 69 -2.67 -20.78 -8.01
CA GLU A 69 -2.44 -19.52 -7.27
C GLU A 69 -2.21 -18.33 -8.20
N ALA A 70 -1.38 -18.44 -9.25
CA ALA A 70 -1.19 -17.34 -10.19
C ALA A 70 -2.48 -16.95 -10.92
N SER A 71 -3.35 -17.94 -11.21
CA SER A 71 -4.65 -17.68 -11.82
C SER A 71 -5.64 -16.98 -10.90
N GLU A 72 -5.49 -17.07 -9.57
CA GLU A 72 -6.34 -16.35 -8.60
C GLU A 72 -5.72 -15.02 -8.15
N PHE A 73 -4.38 -14.93 -8.09
CA PHE A 73 -3.68 -13.70 -7.72
C PHE A 73 -3.71 -12.66 -8.84
N GLN A 74 -3.64 -13.06 -10.12
CA GLN A 74 -3.71 -12.15 -11.26
C GLN A 74 -5.02 -11.33 -11.31
N PRO A 75 -6.23 -11.94 -11.26
CA PRO A 75 -7.47 -11.18 -11.28
C PRO A 75 -7.68 -10.34 -10.02
N ARG A 76 -7.13 -10.80 -8.86
CA ARG A 76 -7.19 -10.03 -7.62
C ARG A 76 -6.31 -8.78 -7.69
N LEU A 77 -5.12 -8.88 -8.29
CA LEU A 77 -4.23 -7.74 -8.50
C LEU A 77 -4.81 -6.75 -9.52
N GLU A 78 -5.42 -7.23 -10.60
CA GLU A 78 -6.12 -6.38 -11.58
C GLU A 78 -7.31 -5.66 -10.93
N GLY A 79 -8.06 -6.33 -10.05
CA GLY A 79 -9.14 -5.70 -9.27
C GLY A 79 -8.63 -4.62 -8.32
N LEU A 80 -7.54 -4.89 -7.60
CA LEU A 80 -6.87 -3.91 -6.72
C LEU A 80 -6.33 -2.70 -7.50
N GLU A 81 -5.78 -2.91 -8.69
CA GLU A 81 -5.30 -1.82 -9.54
C GLU A 81 -6.45 -0.94 -10.03
N ALA A 82 -7.59 -1.54 -10.37
CA ALA A 82 -8.81 -0.82 -10.73
C ALA A 82 -9.37 -0.01 -9.53
N GLU A 83 -9.39 -0.60 -8.33
CA GLU A 83 -9.81 0.08 -7.11
C GLU A 83 -8.89 1.27 -6.76
N VAL A 84 -7.57 1.11 -6.89
CA VAL A 84 -6.61 2.20 -6.67
C VAL A 84 -6.78 3.32 -7.70
N SER A 85 -7.03 2.97 -8.97
CA SER A 85 -7.32 3.96 -10.01
C SER A 85 -8.60 4.75 -9.69
N ASN A 86 -9.64 4.05 -9.22
CA ASN A 86 -10.90 4.66 -8.81
C ASN A 86 -10.71 5.61 -7.61
N LEU A 87 -10.03 5.15 -6.55
CA LEU A 87 -9.74 5.98 -5.38
C LEU A 87 -8.92 7.23 -5.72
N ARG A 88 -7.96 7.12 -6.66
CA ARG A 88 -7.21 8.28 -7.15
C ARG A 88 -8.12 9.29 -7.85
N GLN A 89 -9.09 8.80 -8.62
CA GLN A 89 -10.05 9.65 -9.29
C GLN A 89 -10.98 10.34 -8.30
N GLU A 90 -11.55 9.61 -7.34
CA GLU A 90 -12.38 10.19 -6.28
C GLU A 90 -11.63 11.24 -5.46
N LEU A 91 -10.34 11.01 -5.15
CA LEU A 91 -9.51 11.99 -4.47
C LEU A 91 -9.27 13.25 -5.32
N SER A 92 -9.04 13.10 -6.63
CA SER A 92 -8.89 14.24 -7.54
C SER A 92 -10.16 15.09 -7.56
N GLU A 93 -11.33 14.45 -7.62
CA GLU A 93 -12.62 15.15 -7.59
C GLU A 93 -12.88 15.84 -6.24
N ALA A 94 -12.51 15.19 -5.13
CA ALA A 94 -12.61 15.78 -3.80
C ALA A 94 -11.68 17.01 -3.67
N GLN A 95 -10.48 16.95 -4.24
CA GLN A 95 -9.55 18.07 -4.30
C GLN A 95 -10.12 19.23 -5.12
N GLU A 96 -10.66 18.98 -6.31
CA GLU A 96 -11.29 20.03 -7.13
C GLU A 96 -12.47 20.71 -6.41
N ARG A 97 -13.29 19.94 -5.69
CA ARG A 97 -14.39 20.49 -4.89
C ARG A 97 -13.89 21.35 -3.73
N LEU A 98 -12.80 20.94 -3.10
CA LEU A 98 -12.15 21.72 -2.03
C LEU A 98 -11.56 23.02 -2.58
N ASP A 99 -10.84 22.95 -3.70
CA ASP A 99 -10.27 24.13 -4.36
C ASP A 99 -11.37 25.12 -4.79
N PHE A 100 -12.50 24.60 -5.26
CA PHE A 100 -13.67 25.42 -5.59
C PHE A 100 -14.29 26.07 -4.34
N ALA A 101 -14.45 25.32 -3.24
CA ALA A 101 -14.95 25.84 -1.98
C ALA A 101 -14.00 26.91 -1.41
N GLU A 102 -12.69 26.67 -1.47
CA GLU A 102 -11.66 27.65 -1.08
C GLU A 102 -11.77 28.92 -1.94
N GLY A 103 -11.92 28.77 -3.25
CA GLY A 103 -12.13 29.90 -4.16
C GLY A 103 -13.39 30.72 -3.83
N LEU A 104 -14.49 30.07 -3.45
CA LEU A 104 -15.71 30.76 -2.99
C LEU A 104 -15.52 31.48 -1.66
N VAL A 105 -14.85 30.85 -0.70
CA VAL A 105 -14.53 31.47 0.60
C VAL A 105 -13.61 32.68 0.42
N ALA A 106 -12.58 32.56 -0.42
CA ALA A 106 -11.66 33.65 -0.75
C ALA A 106 -12.39 34.81 -1.44
N ARG A 107 -13.31 34.54 -2.38
CA ARG A 107 -14.15 35.56 -3.03
C ARG A 107 -15.14 36.22 -2.06
N GLY A 108 -15.76 35.45 -1.18
CA GLY A 108 -16.66 35.98 -0.14
C GLY A 108 -15.92 36.87 0.87
N ALA A 109 -14.71 36.48 1.27
CA ALA A 109 -13.84 37.29 2.12
C ALA A 109 -13.37 38.58 1.42
N ALA A 110 -13.06 38.51 0.12
CA ALA A 110 -12.72 39.69 -0.68
C ALA A 110 -13.91 40.65 -0.85
N ALA A 111 -15.11 40.13 -1.13
CA ALA A 111 -16.33 40.93 -1.23
C ALA A 111 -16.67 41.66 0.08
N ARG A 112 -16.48 41.00 1.24
CA ARG A 112 -16.67 41.62 2.56
C ARG A 112 -15.62 42.68 2.89
N ARG A 113 -14.41 42.61 2.32
CA ARG A 113 -13.38 43.66 2.49
C ARG A 113 -13.58 44.88 1.58
N VAL A 114 -14.32 44.73 0.48
CA VAL A 114 -14.63 45.81 -0.48
C VAL A 114 -15.92 46.56 -0.13
N ASP A 115 -16.62 46.17 0.94
CA ASP A 115 -17.67 46.99 1.57
C ASP A 115 -17.15 47.75 2.80
N PRO A 116 -16.46 48.89 2.62
CA PRO A 116 -16.22 49.80 3.72
C PRO A 116 -16.94 51.14 3.57
N GLN A 117 -18.07 51.28 2.84
CA GLN A 117 -19.02 52.41 2.97
C GLN A 117 -20.39 52.15 2.30
N ARG A 118 -21.40 51.80 3.11
CA ARG A 118 -22.74 52.38 3.05
C ARG A 118 -23.29 52.56 4.46
#